data_AF-A0A2S5DFV1-F1
#
_entry.id   AF-A0A2S5DFV1-F1
#
_cell.length_a   1.000
_cell.length_b   1.000
_cell.length_c   1.000
_cell.angle_alpha   90.00
_cell.angle_beta   90.00
_cell.angle_gamma   90.00
#
_symmetry.space_group_name_H-M   'P 1'
#
loop_
_entity.id
_entity.type
_entity.pdbx_description
1 polymer ?
#
loop_
_entity_poly.entity_id
_entity_poly.type
_entity_poly.pdbx_seq_one_letter_code
_entity_poly.pdbx_strand_id
1 'polypeptide(L)'
;NAPSKPLVKPAVVQIDITPDNAVLWNGERLPGREALEAKLSAAGKADPQPELHIKPNKDASYEPVAMVLAESQRLGLTKLGIVGSEQFVQ
;
A
#
# COMPACT_ATOMS: atom_id res chain seq x y z
N ASN A 1 7.74 -5.95 -38.36
CA ASN A 1 8.45 -5.84 -37.06
C ASN A 1 7.90 -4.61 -36.33
N ALA A 2 6.94 -4.78 -35.44
CA ALA A 2 6.47 -3.70 -34.58
C ALA A 2 7.31 -3.70 -33.30
N PRO A 3 7.88 -2.55 -32.86
CA PRO A 3 8.68 -2.52 -31.65
C PRO A 3 7.74 -2.67 -30.44
N SER A 4 7.94 -3.75 -29.69
CA SER A 4 7.28 -3.99 -28.42
C SER A 4 7.62 -2.83 -27.48
N LYS A 5 6.63 -1.97 -27.15
CA LYS A 5 6.76 -1.04 -26.03
C LYS A 5 7.25 -1.86 -24.82
N PRO A 6 8.29 -1.42 -24.08
CA PRO A 6 8.57 -2.02 -22.79
C PRO A 6 7.28 -1.89 -21.98
N LEU A 7 6.65 -3.03 -21.68
CA LEU A 7 5.58 -3.10 -20.69
C LEU A 7 6.24 -2.73 -19.36
N VAL A 8 6.30 -1.44 -19.05
CA VAL A 8 6.76 -0.97 -17.75
C VAL A 8 5.77 -1.55 -16.75
N LYS A 9 6.20 -2.59 -16.03
CA LYS A 9 5.37 -3.23 -15.02
C LYS A 9 5.14 -2.20 -13.91
N PRO A 10 3.90 -2.02 -13.44
CA PRO A 10 3.67 -1.20 -12.26
C PRO A 10 4.54 -1.70 -11.11
N ALA A 11 5.18 -0.76 -10.40
CA ALA A 11 5.93 -1.12 -9.21
C ALA A 11 4.97 -1.69 -8.16
N VAL A 12 5.43 -2.63 -7.35
CA VAL A 12 4.65 -3.13 -6.21
C VAL A 12 5.16 -2.41 -4.97
N VAL A 13 4.24 -1.85 -4.20
CA VAL A 13 4.52 -1.24 -2.90
C VAL A 13 3.89 -2.10 -1.84
N GLN A 14 4.70 -2.66 -0.94
CA GLN A 14 4.22 -3.41 0.20
C GLN A 14 4.01 -2.46 1.39
N ILE A 15 2.82 -2.51 1.98
CA ILE A 15 2.49 -1.80 3.21
C ILE A 15 2.28 -2.84 4.30
N ASP A 16 3.28 -3.05 5.15
CA ASP A 16 3.15 -3.95 6.29
C ASP A 16 2.67 -3.20 7.52
N ILE A 17 1.74 -3.77 8.25
CA ILE A 17 1.33 -3.24 9.55
C ILE A 17 1.87 -4.17 10.63
N THR A 18 2.78 -3.64 11.43
CA THR A 18 3.40 -4.39 12.53
C THR A 18 2.43 -4.59 13.70
N PRO A 19 2.68 -5.58 14.58
CA PRO A 19 1.89 -5.78 15.79
C PRO A 19 1.85 -4.55 16.73
N ASP A 20 2.83 -3.65 16.61
CA ASP A 20 2.88 -2.36 17.32
C ASP A 20 2.06 -1.26 16.61
N ASN A 21 1.17 -1.63 15.68
CA ASN A 21 0.35 -0.72 14.85
C ASN A 21 1.16 0.27 13.99
N ALA A 22 2.45 0.01 13.76
CA ALA A 22 3.26 0.85 12.90
C ALA A 22 3.22 0.39 11.45
N VAL A 23 3.18 1.38 10.55
CA VAL A 23 3.11 1.19 9.10
C VAL A 23 4.52 1.17 8.53
N LEU A 24 4.84 0.12 7.80
CA LEU A 24 6.09 -0.05 7.07
C LEU A 24 5.82 0.05 5.58
N TRP A 25 6.59 0.89 4.89
CA TRP A 25 6.54 1.08 3.45
C TRP A 25 7.72 0.35 2.80
N ASN A 26 7.47 -0.75 2.10
CA ASN A 26 8.52 -1.61 1.55
C ASN A 26 9.58 -2.02 2.61
N GLY A 27 9.13 -2.29 3.84
CA GLY A 27 10.00 -2.59 4.99
C GLY A 27 10.56 -1.37 5.73
N GLU A 28 10.39 -0.15 5.22
CA GLU A 28 10.79 1.09 5.89
C GLU A 28 9.71 1.56 6.86
N ARG A 29 9.98 1.55 8.17
CA ARG A 29 9.04 2.05 9.17
C ARG A 29 8.80 3.54 8.97
N LEU A 30 7.55 3.91 8.73
CA LEU A 30 7.16 5.31 8.58
C LEU A 30 6.98 5.96 9.96
N PRO A 31 7.46 7.20 10.15
CA PRO A 31 7.37 7.91 11.43
C PRO A 31 5.95 8.40 11.78
N GLY A 32 4.98 8.25 10.88
CA GLY A 32 3.59 8.64 11.13
C GLY A 32 2.74 8.77 9.86
N ARG A 33 1.52 9.27 10.03
CA ARG A 33 0.51 9.43 8.96
C ARG A 33 0.95 10.40 7.86
N GLU A 34 1.64 11.48 8.19
CA GLU A 34 2.12 12.45 7.18
C GLU A 34 3.12 11.82 6.21
N ALA A 35 4.03 10.97 6.71
CA ALA A 35 4.97 10.25 5.87
C ALA A 35 4.27 9.24 4.96
N LEU A 36 3.22 8.57 5.47
CA LEU A 36 2.38 7.68 4.67
C LEU A 36 1.64 8.44 3.57
N GLU A 37 1.00 9.56 3.91
CA GLU A 37 0.28 10.40 2.94
C GLU A 37 1.20 10.88 1.83
N ALA A 38 2.42 11.34 2.17
CA ALA A 38 3.40 11.77 1.19
C ALA A 38 3.78 10.63 0.22
N LYS A 39 4.02 9.42 0.73
CA LYS A 39 4.37 8.25 -0.09
C LYS A 39 3.19 7.80 -0.96
N LEU A 40 1.98 7.75 -0.41
CA LEU A 40 0.76 7.43 -1.15
C LEU A 40 0.45 8.47 -2.23
N SER A 41 0.66 9.76 -1.96
CA SER A 41 0.46 10.84 -2.92
C SER A 41 1.44 10.73 -4.09
N ALA A 42 2.71 10.42 -3.79
CA ALA A 42 3.72 10.15 -4.82
C ALA A 42 3.36 8.91 -5.65
N ALA A 43 2.89 7.83 -5.01
CA ALA A 43 2.43 6.63 -5.69
C ALA A 43 1.23 6.90 -6.62
N GLY A 44 0.23 7.67 -6.17
CA GLY A 44 -0.96 7.99 -6.98
C GLY A 44 -0.65 8.84 -8.23
N LYS A 45 0.44 9.62 -8.17
CA LYS A 45 0.95 10.44 -9.29
C LYS A 45 1.89 9.68 -10.23
N ALA A 46 2.33 8.48 -9.86
CA ALA A 46 3.20 7.68 -10.71
C ALA A 46 2.41 7.10 -11.89
N ASP A 47 3.02 7.09 -13.07
CA ASP A 47 2.48 6.43 -14.27
C ASP A 47 3.49 5.39 -14.79
N PRO A 48 3.15 4.09 -14.76
CA PRO A 48 1.91 3.50 -14.25
C PRO A 48 1.80 3.55 -12.71
N GLN A 49 0.58 3.71 -12.19
CA GLN A 49 0.32 3.64 -10.75
C GLN A 49 0.80 2.28 -10.19
N PRO A 50 1.51 2.28 -9.04
CA PRO A 50 1.96 1.06 -8.40
C PRO A 50 0.81 0.28 -7.78
N GLU A 51 1.01 -1.02 -7.62
CA GLU A 51 0.10 -1.91 -6.90
C GLU A 51 0.44 -1.86 -5.41
N LEU A 52 -0.49 -1.38 -4.60
CA LEU A 52 -0.33 -1.28 -3.15
C LEU A 52 -0.82 -2.55 -2.49
N HIS A 53 0.09 -3.28 -1.86
CA HIS A 53 -0.19 -4.53 -1.16
C HIS A 53 -0.19 -4.30 0.34
N ILE A 54 -1.37 -4.23 0.94
CA ILE A 54 -1.53 -4.02 2.38
C ILE A 54 -1.51 -5.38 3.07
N LYS A 55 -0.52 -5.59 3.94
CA LYS A 55 -0.33 -6.82 4.70
C LYS A 55 -0.36 -6.53 6.19
N PRO A 56 -1.53 -6.63 6.83
CA PRO A 56 -1.60 -6.55 8.28
C PRO A 56 -0.97 -7.78 8.94
N ASN A 57 -0.33 -7.56 10.09
CA ASN A 57 0.02 -8.65 10.99
C ASN A 57 -1.23 -9.15 11.73
N LYS A 58 -1.26 -10.44 12.07
CA LYS A 58 -2.37 -11.07 12.82
C LYS A 58 -2.64 -10.43 14.18
N ASP A 59 -1.62 -9.84 14.80
CA ASP A 59 -1.70 -9.19 16.11
C ASP A 59 -1.85 -7.66 15.98
N ALA A 60 -1.90 -7.11 14.75
CA ALA A 60 -2.12 -5.69 14.52
C ALA A 60 -3.61 -5.34 14.62
N SER A 61 -3.90 -4.11 15.07
CA SER A 61 -5.26 -3.59 15.08
C SER A 61 -5.76 -3.27 13.67
N TYR A 62 -7.08 -3.33 13.47
CA TYR A 62 -7.68 -2.97 12.18
C TYR A 62 -7.62 -1.47 11.88
N GLU A 63 -7.50 -0.62 12.90
CA GLU A 63 -7.47 0.84 12.77
C GLU A 63 -6.40 1.38 11.79
N PRO A 64 -5.11 0.99 11.88
CA PRO A 64 -4.10 1.39 10.89
C PRO A 64 -4.39 0.84 9.48
N VAL A 65 -5.04 -0.32 9.36
CA VAL A 65 -5.47 -0.85 8.04
C VAL A 65 -6.52 0.06 7.43
N ALA A 66 -7.56 0.40 8.19
CA ALA A 66 -8.63 1.29 7.76
C ALA A 66 -8.08 2.68 7.40
N MET A 67 -7.13 3.21 8.17
CA MET A 67 -6.44 4.47 7.88
C MET A 67 -5.72 4.42 6.53
N VAL A 68 -4.90 3.39 6.29
CA VAL A 68 -4.19 3.22 4.99
C VAL A 68 -5.19 3.12 3.84
N LEU A 69 -6.28 2.37 4.01
CA LEU A 69 -7.33 2.22 2.99
C LEU A 69 -8.05 3.54 2.70
N ALA A 70 -8.39 4.31 3.73
CA ALA A 70 -9.06 5.60 3.58
C ALA A 70 -8.16 6.61 2.85
N GLU A 71 -6.88 6.68 3.22
CA GLU A 71 -5.92 7.60 2.61
C GLU A 71 -5.63 7.23 1.16
N SER A 72 -5.48 5.93 0.89
CA SER A 72 -5.27 5.46 -0.47
C SER A 72 -6.45 5.81 -1.38
N GLN A 73 -7.68 5.58 -0.92
CA GLN A 73 -8.89 5.97 -1.66
C GLN A 73 -8.99 7.49 -1.86
N ARG A 74 -8.70 8.28 -0.83
CA ARG A 74 -8.68 9.75 -0.90
C ARG A 74 -7.70 10.27 -1.94
N LEU A 75 -6.56 9.59 -2.12
CA LEU A 75 -5.50 9.96 -3.05
C LEU A 75 -5.70 9.37 -4.47
N GLY A 76 -6.82 8.69 -4.72
CA GLY A 76 -7.13 8.13 -6.04
C GLY A 76 -6.29 6.90 -6.41
N LEU A 77 -5.72 6.21 -5.42
CA LEU A 77 -5.03 4.95 -5.64
C LEU A 77 -6.08 3.85 -5.86
N THR A 78 -6.16 3.38 -7.10
CA THR A 78 -7.17 2.39 -7.51
C THR A 78 -6.64 0.95 -7.45
N LYS A 79 -5.32 0.78 -7.48
CA LYS A 79 -4.65 -0.52 -7.48
C LYS A 79 -4.24 -0.94 -6.07
N LEU A 80 -5.23 -1.26 -5.25
CA LEU A 80 -5.06 -1.72 -3.87
C LEU A 80 -5.38 -3.22 -3.78
N GLY A 81 -4.47 -4.00 -3.21
CA GLY A 81 -4.67 -5.40 -2.85
C GLY A 81 -4.38 -5.60 -1.37
N ILE A 82 -5.28 -6.26 -0.64
CA ILE A 82 -5.01 -6.69 0.73
C ILE A 82 -4.47 -8.11 0.66
N VAL A 83 -3.24 -8.33 1.10
CA VAL A 83 -2.56 -9.63 1.05
C VAL A 83 -2.61 -10.25 2.44
N GLY A 84 -3.11 -11.48 2.54
CA GLY A 84 -3.31 -12.15 3.83
C GLY A 84 -4.61 -11.75 4.55
N SER A 85 -5.59 -11.19 3.82
CA SER A 85 -6.94 -10.94 4.32
C SER A 85 -7.71 -12.23 4.69
N GLU A 86 -7.18 -13.40 4.32
CA GLU A 86 -7.68 -14.73 4.73
C GLU A 86 -7.78 -14.88 6.26
N GLN A 87 -7.00 -14.08 7.01
CA GLN A 87 -7.00 -14.03 8.48
C GLN A 87 -8.22 -13.27 9.07
N PHE A 88 -8.94 -12.50 8.26
CA PHE A 88 -10.03 -11.62 8.68
C PHE A 88 -11.42 -12.20 8.38
N VAL A 89 -11.49 -13.40 7.78
CA VAL A 89 -12.73 -14.15 7.57
C VAL A 89 -12.89 -15.13 8.73
N GLN A 90 -13.63 -14.72 9.76
CA GLN A 90 -14.21 -15.65 10.74
C GLN A 90 -15.69 -15.33 10.93
#